data_AF-A0A1Q5RR45-F1
#
_entry.id   AF-A0A1Q5RR45-F1
#
_cell.length_a   1.000
_cell.length_b   1.000
_cell.length_c   1.000
_cell.angle_alpha   90.00
_cell.angle_beta   90.00
_cell.angle_gamma   90.00
#
_symmetry.space_group_name_H-M   'P 1'
#
loop_
_entity.id
_entity.type
_entity.pdbx_description
1 polymer ?
#
loop_
_entity_poly.entity_id
_entity_poly.type
_entity_poly.pdbx_seq_one_letter_code
_entity_poly.pdbx_strand_id
1 'polypeptide(L)'
;MISRIVGPLIALTASLGGCTSTAPTYLEPAAQAVQIQQERNVLLLQSLRGSERRRLWDFIARTSRGRRDALHLDIAASPRLGAQIAHEALAMGVDAYNIRLYGPLVDRRDGFAARIEAITYEAQPPVCPSISLIGPSVNDNSFDPTLGCSIRNNLAVMVNDPRDLLDNQAVIAGDGNRAAIPVATYKTLSTGNNSNLSSNKVSSDPTSAGSQAVQPAR
;
A
#
# COMPACT_ATOMS: atom_id res chain seq x y z
N MET A 1 85.39 24.39 -27.45
CA MET A 1 85.24 23.54 -26.25
C MET A 1 83.82 23.74 -25.73
N ILE A 2 83.00 22.69 -25.86
CA ILE A 2 81.72 22.42 -25.19
C ILE A 2 80.54 23.36 -25.52
N SER A 3 79.66 22.83 -26.39
CA SER A 3 78.31 23.29 -26.70
C SER A 3 77.39 23.19 -25.48
N ARG A 4 76.55 24.20 -25.21
CA ARG A 4 75.43 24.08 -24.27
C ARG A 4 74.12 24.35 -24.99
N ILE A 5 73.43 23.25 -25.24
CA ILE A 5 72.09 23.14 -25.81
C ILE A 5 71.10 23.70 -24.78
N VAL A 6 70.42 24.80 -25.14
CA VAL A 6 69.23 25.29 -24.45
C VAL A 6 68.04 24.82 -25.26
N GLY A 7 67.39 23.76 -24.79
CA GLY A 7 66.15 23.20 -25.35
C GLY A 7 65.04 23.24 -24.30
N PRO A 8 63.81 23.63 -24.66
CA PRO A 8 62.75 23.97 -23.71
C PRO A 8 62.12 22.73 -23.04
N LEU A 9 61.58 22.95 -21.84
CA LEU A 9 60.67 22.04 -21.14
C LEU A 9 59.52 21.62 -22.06
N ILE A 10 59.42 20.33 -22.36
CA ILE A 10 58.17 19.72 -22.84
C ILE A 10 57.52 19.09 -21.60
N ALA A 11 56.58 19.81 -21.00
CA ALA A 11 55.64 19.22 -20.06
C ALA A 11 54.61 18.43 -20.86
N LEU A 12 54.62 17.09 -20.74
CA LEU A 12 53.53 16.26 -21.24
C LEU A 12 52.28 16.54 -20.41
N THR A 13 51.37 17.36 -20.94
CA THR A 13 49.99 17.40 -20.45
C THR A 13 49.29 16.14 -20.92
N ALA A 14 49.16 15.16 -20.03
CA ALA A 14 48.25 14.05 -20.23
C ALA A 14 46.82 14.63 -20.29
N SER A 15 46.26 14.73 -21.50
CA SER A 15 44.85 14.99 -21.70
C SER A 15 44.07 13.80 -21.14
N LEU A 16 43.52 13.95 -19.94
CA LEU A 16 42.44 13.09 -19.45
C LEU A 16 41.23 13.34 -20.36
N GLY A 17 41.11 12.54 -21.41
CA GLY A 17 39.88 12.38 -22.17
C GLY A 17 38.84 11.72 -21.26
N GLY A 18 38.20 12.51 -20.41
CA GLY A 18 37.00 12.09 -19.71
C GLY A 18 35.92 11.88 -20.76
N CYS A 19 35.48 10.63 -20.95
CA CYS A 19 34.20 10.37 -21.57
C CYS A 19 33.15 11.05 -20.72
N THR A 20 32.74 12.27 -21.10
CA THR A 20 31.44 12.77 -20.70
C THR A 20 30.42 11.91 -21.44
N SER A 21 30.10 10.78 -20.82
CA SER A 21 28.86 10.09 -21.13
C SER A 21 27.76 11.03 -20.65
N THR A 22 27.29 11.89 -21.55
CA THR A 22 25.92 12.39 -21.47
C THR A 22 25.02 11.18 -21.71
N ALA A 23 24.98 10.27 -20.73
CA ALA A 23 23.83 9.42 -20.58
C ALA A 23 22.66 10.42 -20.48
N PRO A 24 21.68 10.39 -21.40
CA PRO A 24 20.48 11.14 -21.15
C PRO A 24 19.99 10.65 -19.80
N THR A 25 19.89 11.56 -18.83
CA THR A 25 19.07 11.34 -17.66
C THR A 25 17.67 11.15 -18.21
N TYR A 26 17.34 9.90 -18.54
CA TYR A 26 15.97 9.50 -18.74
C TYR A 26 15.36 9.69 -17.36
N LEU A 27 14.84 10.90 -17.13
CA LEU A 27 13.85 11.13 -16.11
C LEU A 27 12.72 10.19 -16.48
N GLU A 28 12.73 9.03 -15.83
CA GLU A 28 11.61 8.10 -15.83
C GLU A 28 10.34 8.95 -15.69
N PRO A 29 9.37 8.87 -16.62
CA PRO A 29 8.19 9.69 -16.52
C PRO A 29 7.38 9.29 -15.29
N ALA A 30 7.65 9.97 -14.17
CA ALA A 30 6.71 10.13 -13.07
C ALA A 30 5.38 10.76 -13.55
N ALA A 31 5.31 11.18 -14.82
CA ALA A 31 4.23 11.93 -15.44
C ALA A 31 2.87 11.22 -15.48
N GLN A 32 2.77 9.89 -15.27
CA GLN A 32 1.45 9.23 -15.20
C GLN A 32 1.26 8.25 -14.04
N ALA A 33 1.93 8.43 -12.90
CA ALA A 33 1.62 7.63 -11.72
C ALA A 33 0.32 8.10 -11.06
N VAL A 34 -0.43 7.17 -10.44
CA VAL A 34 -1.54 7.54 -9.54
C VAL A 34 -0.92 8.17 -8.30
N GLN A 35 -1.32 9.39 -7.96
CA GLN A 35 -0.84 10.08 -6.77
C GLN A 35 -1.77 9.78 -5.60
N ILE A 36 -1.22 9.48 -4.43
CA ILE A 36 -2.03 9.27 -3.23
C ILE A 36 -1.86 10.47 -2.31
N GLN A 37 -2.95 11.19 -2.08
CA GLN A 37 -2.99 12.27 -1.12
C GLN A 37 -3.53 11.75 0.21
N GLN A 38 -2.77 11.96 1.28
CA GLN A 38 -3.22 11.66 2.64
C GLN A 38 -3.72 12.93 3.31
N GLU A 39 -4.90 12.87 3.91
CA GLU A 39 -5.42 13.91 4.78
C GLU A 39 -5.54 13.39 6.21
N ARG A 40 -5.29 14.29 7.18
CA ARG A 40 -5.40 13.99 8.60
C ARG A 40 -6.22 15.06 9.30
N ASN A 41 -7.23 14.61 10.02
CA ASN A 41 -8.09 15.45 10.86
C ASN A 41 -8.01 14.95 12.29
N VAL A 42 -8.08 15.86 13.27
CA VAL A 42 -7.90 15.51 14.69
C VAL A 42 -9.11 15.95 15.50
N LEU A 43 -9.59 15.06 16.36
CA LEU A 43 -10.61 15.35 17.37
C LEU A 43 -10.05 15.06 18.78
N LEU A 44 -10.23 16.03 19.67
CA LEU A 44 -9.92 15.91 21.09
C LEU A 44 -11.21 15.80 21.90
N LEU A 45 -11.29 14.79 22.77
CA LEU A 45 -12.43 14.51 23.65
C LEU A 45 -12.00 14.38 25.11
N GLN A 46 -12.87 14.77 26.02
CA GLN A 46 -12.75 14.57 27.47
C GLN A 46 -13.41 13.26 27.93
N SER A 47 -14.46 12.85 27.23
CA SER A 47 -15.30 11.71 27.55
C SER A 47 -16.13 11.31 26.32
N LEU A 48 -16.92 10.24 26.44
CA LEU A 48 -17.89 9.83 25.42
C LEU A 48 -19.35 9.99 25.90
N ARG A 49 -19.61 11.07 26.63
CA ARG A 49 -20.94 11.38 27.19
C ARG A 49 -21.57 12.58 26.50
N GLY A 50 -22.90 12.60 26.48
CA GLY A 50 -23.68 13.78 26.08
C GLY A 50 -23.29 14.36 24.71
N SER A 51 -22.84 15.61 24.71
CA SER A 51 -22.45 16.35 23.50
C SER A 51 -21.17 15.82 22.85
N GLU A 52 -20.25 15.21 23.60
CA GLU A 52 -18.99 14.71 23.05
C GLU A 52 -19.18 13.47 22.17
N ARG A 53 -20.18 12.64 22.48
CA ARG A 53 -20.56 11.52 21.61
C ARG A 53 -21.05 12.02 20.24
N ARG A 54 -21.89 13.07 20.25
CA ARG A 54 -22.34 13.72 19.01
C ARG A 54 -21.17 14.34 18.25
N ARG A 55 -20.23 14.98 18.94
CA ARG A 55 -18.99 15.50 18.31
C ARG A 55 -18.18 14.39 17.63
N LEU A 56 -18.08 13.20 18.23
CA LEU A 56 -17.45 12.04 17.60
C LEU A 56 -18.18 11.61 16.33
N TRP A 57 -19.51 11.48 16.40
CA TRP A 57 -20.32 11.09 15.24
C TRP A 57 -20.19 12.07 14.10
N ASP A 58 -20.35 13.35 14.40
CA ASP A 58 -20.23 14.43 13.44
C ASP A 58 -18.83 14.48 12.82
N PHE A 59 -17.80 14.23 13.63
CA PHE A 59 -16.42 14.14 13.16
C PHE A 59 -16.25 13.00 12.17
N ILE A 60 -16.62 11.76 12.54
CA ILE A 60 -16.52 10.58 11.66
C ILE A 60 -17.34 10.77 10.38
N ALA A 61 -18.56 11.30 10.49
CA ALA A 61 -19.43 11.54 9.33
C ALA A 61 -18.81 12.55 8.36
N ARG A 62 -18.22 13.64 8.87
CA ARG A 62 -17.57 14.65 8.02
C ARG A 62 -16.26 14.15 7.43
N THR A 63 -15.40 13.54 8.23
CA THR A 63 -14.06 13.13 7.79
C THR A 63 -14.10 11.94 6.84
N SER A 64 -15.08 11.03 6.98
CA SER A 64 -15.23 9.90 6.05
C SER A 64 -15.63 10.32 4.63
N ARG A 65 -16.18 11.52 4.42
CA ARG A 65 -16.69 11.97 3.09
C ARG A 65 -17.64 10.94 2.43
N GLY A 66 -18.39 10.19 3.23
CA GLY A 66 -19.28 9.12 2.78
C GLY A 66 -18.64 7.72 2.65
N ARG A 67 -17.31 7.62 2.78
CA ARG A 67 -16.54 6.37 2.69
C ARG A 67 -15.98 5.95 4.04
N ARG A 68 -16.85 5.42 4.90
CA ARG A 68 -16.45 4.97 6.26
C ARG A 68 -15.59 3.71 6.23
N ASP A 69 -15.73 2.92 5.17
CA ASP A 69 -14.93 1.75 4.86
C ASP A 69 -13.45 2.08 4.59
N ALA A 70 -13.15 3.30 4.11
CA ALA A 70 -11.79 3.77 3.84
C ALA A 70 -11.26 4.76 4.89
N LEU A 71 -12.00 4.96 5.99
CA LEU A 71 -11.61 5.86 7.08
C LEU A 71 -10.72 5.10 8.07
N HIS A 72 -9.48 5.57 8.25
CA HIS A 72 -8.55 5.06 9.27
C HIS A 72 -8.64 5.90 10.53
N LEU A 73 -8.68 5.25 11.69
CA LEU A 73 -8.76 5.91 12.99
C LEU A 73 -7.61 5.48 13.90
N ASP A 74 -6.77 6.43 14.28
CA ASP A 74 -5.76 6.26 15.32
C ASP A 74 -6.28 6.90 16.61
N ILE A 75 -6.56 6.07 17.63
CA ILE A 75 -7.18 6.51 18.89
C ILE A 75 -6.19 6.34 20.03
N ALA A 76 -5.72 7.47 20.58
CA ALA A 76 -4.90 7.50 21.78
C ALA A 76 -5.75 7.88 22.99
N ALA A 77 -5.99 6.93 23.91
CA ALA A 77 -6.85 7.10 25.07
C ALA A 77 -6.56 6.06 26.16
N SER A 78 -7.19 6.20 27.34
CA SER A 78 -7.24 5.09 28.31
C SER A 78 -7.94 3.85 27.70
N PRO A 79 -7.60 2.61 28.09
CA PRO A 79 -8.17 1.40 27.48
C PRO A 79 -9.70 1.37 27.45
N ARG A 80 -10.34 1.81 28.55
CA ARG A 80 -11.81 1.85 28.65
C ARG A 80 -12.42 2.86 27.68
N LEU A 81 -11.85 4.07 27.60
CA LEU A 81 -12.37 5.12 26.72
C LEU A 81 -12.09 4.80 25.24
N GLY A 82 -10.88 4.29 24.93
CA GLY A 82 -10.51 3.86 23.59
C GLY A 82 -11.45 2.76 23.06
N ALA A 83 -11.76 1.76 23.88
CA ALA A 83 -12.71 0.70 23.51
C ALA A 83 -14.13 1.25 23.25
N GLN A 84 -14.59 2.23 24.03
CA GLN A 84 -15.89 2.88 23.80
C GLN A 84 -15.91 3.66 22.49
N ILE A 85 -14.86 4.44 22.20
CA ILE A 85 -14.73 5.20 20.95
C ILE A 85 -14.69 4.24 19.75
N ALA A 86 -13.89 3.18 19.83
CA ALA A 86 -13.81 2.17 18.78
C ALA A 86 -15.15 1.48 18.54
N HIS A 87 -15.87 1.10 19.61
CA HIS A 87 -17.20 0.51 19.49
C HIS A 87 -18.18 1.45 18.77
N GLU A 88 -18.14 2.74 19.09
CA GLU A 88 -18.97 3.75 18.43
C GLU A 88 -18.60 3.91 16.94
N ALA A 89 -17.31 3.93 16.62
CA ALA A 89 -16.84 3.99 15.23
C ALA A 89 -17.25 2.76 14.42
N LEU A 90 -17.15 1.56 15.01
CA LEU A 90 -17.64 0.31 14.41
C LEU A 90 -19.16 0.36 14.15
N ALA A 91 -19.94 0.86 15.12
CA ALA A 91 -21.38 1.04 14.97
C ALA A 91 -21.74 2.03 13.86
N MET A 92 -20.83 2.97 13.57
CA MET A 92 -20.95 3.87 12.43
C MET A 92 -20.50 3.24 11.11
N GLY A 93 -19.93 2.05 11.08
CA GLY A 93 -19.48 1.37 9.86
C GLY A 93 -18.04 1.68 9.46
N VAL A 94 -17.21 2.14 10.39
CA VAL A 94 -15.75 2.09 10.20
C VAL A 94 -15.31 0.64 10.37
N ASP A 95 -14.47 0.14 9.46
CA ASP A 95 -13.99 -1.24 9.56
C ASP A 95 -13.06 -1.42 10.78
N ALA A 96 -13.17 -2.57 11.45
CA ALA A 96 -12.29 -2.94 12.56
C ALA A 96 -10.81 -2.93 12.17
N TYR A 97 -10.45 -3.33 10.93
CA TYR A 97 -9.04 -3.33 10.51
C TYR A 97 -8.45 -1.91 10.39
N ASN A 98 -9.31 -0.90 10.26
CA ASN A 98 -8.95 0.51 10.14
C ASN A 98 -8.86 1.25 11.48
N ILE A 99 -9.15 0.58 12.60
CA ILE A 99 -9.13 1.20 13.92
C ILE A 99 -7.91 0.72 14.70
N ARG A 100 -7.04 1.66 15.08
CA ARG A 100 -5.84 1.39 15.88
C ARG A 100 -5.97 2.07 17.24
N LEU A 101 -5.74 1.29 18.29
CA LEU A 101 -5.77 1.76 19.67
C LEU A 101 -4.35 1.93 20.18
N TYR A 102 -4.06 3.11 20.71
CA TYR A 102 -2.81 3.45 21.36
C TYR A 102 -3.08 3.74 22.84
N GLY A 103 -2.05 3.51 23.67
CA GLY A 103 -2.08 3.91 25.08
C GLY A 103 -2.29 5.42 25.25
N PRO A 104 -2.63 5.88 26.46
CA PRO A 104 -2.80 7.30 26.72
C PRO A 104 -1.50 8.06 26.43
N LEU A 105 -1.61 9.23 25.78
CA LEU A 105 -0.47 10.11 25.58
C LEU A 105 0.09 10.54 26.95
N VAL A 106 1.38 10.29 27.17
CA VAL A 106 2.06 10.53 28.46
C VAL A 106 2.20 12.04 28.73
N ASP A 107 2.11 12.88 27.70
CA ASP A 107 2.17 14.34 27.85
C ASP A 107 0.79 14.94 28.15
N ARG A 108 0.33 14.70 29.38
CA ARG A 108 -1.01 15.04 29.89
C ARG A 108 -1.26 16.56 30.08
N ARG A 109 -0.43 17.42 29.50
CA ARG A 109 -0.57 18.88 29.65
C ARG A 109 -1.76 19.47 28.89
N ASP A 110 -2.27 18.75 27.90
CA ASP A 110 -3.26 19.28 26.97
C ASP A 110 -4.73 19.11 27.42
N GLY A 111 -4.94 18.57 28.62
CA GLY A 111 -6.25 18.57 29.27
C GLY A 111 -7.31 17.66 28.66
N PHE A 112 -7.04 16.91 27.59
CA PHE A 112 -7.99 15.95 26.96
C PHE A 112 -7.78 14.50 27.45
N ALA A 113 -8.82 13.67 27.36
CA ALA A 113 -8.78 12.26 27.76
C ALA A 113 -8.59 11.29 26.58
N ALA A 114 -8.93 11.74 25.37
CA ALA A 114 -8.72 11.00 24.13
C ALA A 114 -8.35 11.95 22.99
N ARG A 115 -7.46 11.47 22.13
CA ARG A 115 -7.12 12.09 20.84
C ARG A 115 -7.40 11.07 19.74
N ILE A 116 -8.26 11.45 18.80
CA ILE A 116 -8.60 10.64 17.64
C ILE A 116 -8.03 11.33 16.40
N GLU A 117 -7.16 10.67 15.67
CA GLU A 117 -6.79 11.08 14.31
C GLU A 117 -7.61 10.29 13.31
N ALA A 118 -8.36 11.00 12.47
CA ALA A 118 -9.01 10.46 11.29
C ALA A 118 -8.11 10.68 10.08
N ILE A 119 -7.77 9.59 9.41
CA ILE A 119 -6.89 9.60 8.24
C ILE A 119 -7.69 9.05 7.05
N THR A 120 -7.66 9.80 5.95
CA THR A 120 -8.26 9.38 4.68
C THR A 120 -7.22 9.49 3.59
N TYR A 121 -7.28 8.55 2.65
CA TYR A 121 -6.43 8.54 1.46
C TYR A 121 -7.31 8.81 0.24
N GLU A 122 -6.79 9.61 -0.69
CA GLU A 122 -7.44 9.94 -1.95
C GLU A 122 -6.49 9.60 -3.09
N ALA A 123 -6.94 8.76 -4.03
CA ALA A 123 -6.20 8.46 -5.25
C ALA A 123 -6.54 9.50 -6.32
N GLN A 124 -5.53 10.26 -6.74
CA GLN A 124 -5.62 11.19 -7.84
C GLN A 124 -5.16 10.51 -9.12
N PRO A 125 -6.06 10.29 -10.09
CA PRO A 125 -5.70 9.67 -11.36
C PRO A 125 -4.77 10.57 -12.17
N PRO A 126 -3.89 10.00 -13.00
CA PRO A 126 -3.10 10.79 -13.93
C PRO A 126 -3.99 11.48 -14.99
N VAL A 127 -3.58 12.67 -15.42
CA VAL A 127 -4.26 13.39 -16.51
C VAL A 127 -3.89 12.71 -17.83
N CYS A 128 -4.84 11.99 -18.43
CA CYS A 128 -4.63 11.32 -19.71
C CYS A 128 -4.93 12.28 -20.88
N PRO A 129 -3.95 12.58 -21.76
CA PRO A 129 -4.22 13.38 -22.95
C PRO A 129 -5.16 12.63 -23.91
N SER A 130 -5.98 13.38 -24.65
CA SER A 130 -6.83 12.83 -25.70
C SER A 130 -5.99 12.19 -26.80
N ILE A 131 -6.36 10.98 -27.24
CA ILE A 131 -5.64 10.14 -28.22
C ILE A 131 -5.75 10.68 -29.66
N SER A 132 -5.73 12.00 -29.84
CA SER A 132 -5.55 12.63 -31.15
C SER A 132 -4.09 12.56 -31.57
N LEU A 133 -3.48 11.37 -31.51
CA LEU A 133 -2.12 11.13 -31.99
C LEU A 133 -2.20 10.65 -33.43
N ILE A 134 -1.66 11.48 -34.33
CA ILE A 134 -1.05 11.04 -35.57
C ILE A 134 -0.06 9.93 -35.16
N GLY A 135 -0.32 8.69 -35.60
CA GLY A 135 0.47 7.53 -35.20
C GLY A 135 1.97 7.75 -35.46
N PRO A 136 2.86 7.11 -34.67
CA PRO A 136 4.30 7.25 -34.86
C PRO A 136 4.64 6.98 -36.33
N SER A 137 5.56 7.76 -36.90
CA SER A 137 6.09 7.45 -38.23
C SER A 137 6.66 6.03 -38.20
N VAL A 138 6.63 5.31 -39.32
CA VAL A 138 7.06 3.89 -39.45
C VAL A 138 8.48 3.58 -38.91
N ASN A 139 9.27 4.60 -38.55
CA ASN A 139 10.61 4.46 -38.00
C ASN A 139 10.75 4.94 -36.55
N ASP A 140 9.65 5.32 -35.89
CA ASP A 140 9.68 5.89 -34.54
C ASP A 140 9.26 4.83 -33.52
N ASN A 141 10.24 4.19 -32.86
CA ASN A 141 10.03 3.24 -31.75
C ASN A 141 9.80 3.96 -30.41
N SER A 142 9.20 5.15 -30.45
CA SER A 142 8.86 5.91 -29.27
C SER A 142 7.67 5.24 -28.59
N PHE A 143 7.89 4.70 -27.38
CA PHE A 143 6.81 4.18 -26.55
C PHE A 143 5.86 5.34 -26.24
N ASP A 144 4.63 5.27 -26.76
CA ASP A 144 3.63 6.30 -26.56
C ASP A 144 3.40 6.52 -25.05
N PRO A 145 3.62 7.74 -24.52
CA PRO A 145 3.44 8.05 -23.10
C PRO A 145 1.99 7.83 -22.62
N THR A 146 1.02 7.62 -23.52
CA THR A 146 -0.37 7.33 -23.17
C THR A 146 -0.65 5.86 -22.84
N LEU A 147 0.29 4.96 -23.13
CA LEU A 147 0.14 3.53 -22.87
C LEU A 147 -0.08 3.27 -21.37
N GLY A 148 -1.28 2.76 -21.05
CA GLY A 148 -1.67 2.43 -19.68
C GLY A 148 -2.25 3.59 -18.87
N CYS A 149 -2.37 4.80 -19.42
CA CYS A 149 -2.95 5.93 -18.68
C CYS A 149 -4.42 5.69 -18.31
N SER A 150 -5.24 5.20 -19.26
CA SER A 150 -6.64 4.85 -19.00
C SER A 150 -6.79 3.74 -17.97
N ILE A 151 -5.87 2.75 -17.97
CA ILE A 151 -5.82 1.68 -16.97
C ILE A 151 -5.53 2.28 -15.59
N ARG A 152 -4.55 3.17 -15.46
CA ARG A 152 -4.19 3.82 -14.19
C ARG A 152 -5.29 4.75 -13.68
N ASN A 153 -5.96 5.46 -14.57
CA ASN A 153 -7.13 6.27 -14.22
C ASN A 153 -8.26 5.38 -13.66
N ASN A 154 -8.61 4.32 -14.39
CA ASN A 154 -9.62 3.36 -13.93
C ASN A 154 -9.23 2.72 -12.59
N LEU A 155 -7.95 2.36 -12.40
CA LEU A 155 -7.46 1.81 -11.14
C LEU A 155 -7.64 2.79 -9.97
N ALA A 156 -7.31 4.06 -10.15
CA ALA A 156 -7.45 5.09 -9.11
C ALA A 156 -8.90 5.27 -8.64
N VAL A 157 -9.88 5.07 -9.53
CA VAL A 157 -11.31 5.21 -9.18
C VAL A 157 -11.95 3.91 -8.70
N MET A 158 -11.38 2.76 -9.03
CA MET A 158 -11.92 1.43 -8.64
C MET A 158 -11.36 0.90 -7.32
N VAL A 159 -10.21 1.42 -6.85
CA VAL A 159 -9.61 0.94 -5.60
C VAL A 159 -10.48 1.31 -4.40
N ASN A 160 -10.71 0.34 -3.50
CA ASN A 160 -11.45 0.61 -2.28
C ASN A 160 -10.63 1.51 -1.36
N ASP A 161 -9.51 1.04 -0.81
CA ASP A 161 -8.63 1.89 -0.01
C ASP A 161 -7.46 2.40 -0.86
N PRO A 162 -7.36 3.71 -1.18
CA PRO A 162 -6.25 4.25 -1.96
C PRO A 162 -4.86 4.01 -1.35
N ARG A 163 -4.79 3.72 -0.04
CA ARG A 163 -3.53 3.32 0.61
C ARG A 163 -2.96 2.02 0.04
N ASP A 164 -3.80 1.12 -0.48
CA ASP A 164 -3.37 -0.15 -1.08
C ASP A 164 -2.51 0.05 -2.32
N LEU A 165 -2.56 1.24 -2.94
CA LEU A 165 -1.69 1.61 -4.07
C LEU A 165 -0.28 2.03 -3.63
N LEU A 166 -0.07 2.35 -2.34
CA LEU A 166 1.25 2.64 -1.76
C LEU A 166 1.95 1.37 -1.28
N ASP A 167 1.21 0.52 -0.59
CA ASP A 167 1.69 -0.72 0.00
C ASP A 167 0.50 -1.67 0.20
N ASN A 168 0.64 -2.93 -0.23
CA ASN A 168 -0.45 -3.90 -0.16
C ASN A 168 -0.49 -4.52 1.24
N GLN A 169 -0.95 -3.75 2.23
CA GLN A 169 -1.08 -4.20 3.61
C GLN A 169 -2.39 -4.97 3.86
N ALA A 170 -3.36 -4.89 2.95
CA ALA A 170 -4.64 -5.59 3.04
C ALA A 170 -4.50 -7.11 2.83
N VAL A 171 -3.45 -7.57 2.14
CA VAL A 171 -3.20 -8.99 1.89
C VAL A 171 -2.08 -9.50 2.81
N ILE A 172 -2.45 -10.35 3.78
CA ILE A 172 -1.46 -11.14 4.53
C ILE A 172 -0.73 -12.03 3.52
N ALA A 173 0.60 -11.99 3.50
CA ALA A 173 1.40 -12.83 2.63
C ALA A 173 1.03 -14.31 2.85
N GLY A 174 0.44 -14.93 1.82
CA GLY A 174 0.13 -16.36 1.83
C GLY A 174 1.40 -17.19 1.69
N ASP A 175 1.35 -18.47 2.11
CA ASP A 175 2.44 -19.41 1.87
C ASP A 175 2.65 -19.60 0.36
N GLY A 176 3.75 -19.04 -0.15
CA GLY A 176 4.13 -19.11 -1.56
C GLY A 176 4.31 -20.55 -2.06
N ASN A 177 4.71 -21.48 -1.19
CA ASN A 177 4.82 -22.90 -1.56
C ASN A 177 3.43 -23.49 -1.84
N ARG A 178 2.44 -23.13 -1.02
CA ARG A 178 1.05 -23.54 -1.24
C ARG A 178 0.45 -22.87 -2.48
N ALA A 179 0.77 -21.60 -2.72
CA ALA A 179 0.33 -20.87 -3.90
C ALA A 179 0.95 -21.39 -5.20
N ALA A 180 2.12 -22.02 -5.15
CA ALA A 180 2.78 -22.63 -6.31
C ALA A 180 2.18 -23.98 -6.73
N ILE A 181 1.44 -24.67 -5.85
CA ILE A 181 0.88 -26.02 -6.13
C ILE A 181 -0.03 -26.01 -7.36
N PRO A 182 -1.03 -25.11 -7.51
CA PRO A 182 -1.91 -25.10 -8.69
C PRO A 182 -1.18 -24.78 -9.99
N VAL A 183 -0.15 -23.91 -9.94
CA VAL A 183 0.68 -23.57 -11.10
C VAL A 183 1.52 -24.77 -11.54
N ALA A 184 2.07 -25.51 -10.58
CA ALA A 184 2.83 -26.73 -10.84
C ALA A 184 1.93 -27.86 -11.37
N THR A 185 0.70 -28.00 -10.88
CA THR A 185 -0.23 -29.06 -11.30
C THR A 185 -1.02 -28.73 -12.57
N TYR A 186 -1.03 -27.47 -13.03
CA TYR A 186 -1.72 -27.08 -14.27
C TYR A 186 -1.20 -27.86 -15.49
N LYS A 187 0.10 -28.16 -15.55
CA LYS A 187 0.67 -28.98 -16.65
C LYS A 187 0.42 -30.48 -16.50
N THR A 188 0.15 -30.98 -15.30
CA THR A 188 -0.06 -32.42 -15.05
C THR A 188 -1.51 -32.85 -15.23
N LEU A 189 -2.47 -31.91 -15.13
CA LEU A 189 -3.88 -32.15 -15.43
C LEU A 189 -4.16 -32.41 -16.92
N SER A 190 -3.31 -31.90 -17.83
CA SER A 190 -3.47 -32.12 -19.27
C SER A 190 -3.08 -33.54 -19.73
N THR A 191 -2.52 -34.36 -18.84
CA THR A 191 -2.08 -35.74 -19.14
C THR A 191 -2.80 -36.77 -18.25
N GLY A 192 -3.98 -36.42 -17.74
CA GLY A 192 -4.86 -37.33 -17.00
C GLY A 192 -5.70 -38.17 -17.93
N ASN A 193 -5.24 -39.38 -18.24
CA ASN A 193 -5.99 -40.40 -18.97
C ASN A 193 -7.36 -40.65 -18.31
N ASN A 194 -8.41 -40.66 -19.12
CA ASN A 194 -9.76 -41.05 -18.72
C ASN A 194 -9.81 -42.56 -18.42
N SER A 195 -9.62 -42.96 -17.17
CA SER A 195 -10.06 -44.29 -16.71
C SER A 195 -10.17 -44.38 -15.19
N ASN A 196 -11.40 -44.16 -14.70
CA ASN A 196 -12.17 -45.08 -13.85
C ASN A 196 -13.09 -44.31 -12.91
N LEU A 197 -14.34 -44.21 -13.35
CA LEU A 197 -15.52 -44.06 -12.53
C LEU A 197 -15.64 -45.27 -11.57
N SER A 198 -16.16 -45.00 -10.37
CA SER A 198 -16.61 -45.94 -9.32
C SER A 198 -15.58 -46.33 -8.25
N SER A 199 -15.68 -45.69 -7.08
CA SER A 199 -16.48 -46.26 -5.99
C SER A 199 -16.64 -45.28 -4.82
N ASN A 200 -17.89 -45.07 -4.42
CA ASN A 200 -18.33 -44.36 -3.24
C ASN A 200 -17.66 -44.88 -1.96
N LYS A 201 -17.26 -43.97 -1.07
CA LYS A 201 -17.63 -44.06 0.35
C LYS A 201 -17.65 -42.67 0.99
N VAL A 202 -18.84 -42.07 1.00
CA VAL A 202 -19.20 -41.05 2.00
C VAL A 202 -19.21 -41.74 3.36
N SER A 203 -18.45 -41.21 4.31
CA SER A 203 -18.65 -41.47 5.74
C SER A 203 -18.46 -40.15 6.47
N SER A 204 -19.57 -39.45 6.66
CA SER A 204 -19.73 -38.40 7.65
C SER A 204 -19.86 -39.04 9.03
N ASP A 205 -18.96 -38.72 9.96
CA ASP A 205 -19.38 -38.28 11.29
C ASP A 205 -18.25 -37.54 12.04
N PRO A 206 -18.59 -36.55 12.89
CA PRO A 206 -17.68 -35.75 13.70
C PRO A 206 -17.43 -36.42 15.07
N THR A 207 -16.37 -36.02 15.77
CA THR A 207 -16.16 -36.03 17.24
C THR A 207 -14.79 -36.60 17.65
N SER A 208 -13.93 -35.70 18.16
CA SER A 208 -12.82 -35.89 19.12
C SER A 208 -11.86 -34.71 18.88
N ALA A 209 -11.87 -33.59 19.62
CA ALA A 209 -11.78 -33.38 21.06
C ALA A 209 -10.66 -34.22 21.70
N GLY A 210 -9.53 -33.58 22.02
CA GLY A 210 -8.42 -34.22 22.72
C GLY A 210 -7.12 -33.40 22.74
N SER A 211 -7.10 -32.34 23.55
CA SER A 211 -5.87 -31.67 24.01
C SER A 211 -4.88 -32.65 24.61
N GLN A 212 -3.58 -32.52 24.32
CA GLN A 212 -2.53 -32.84 25.30
C GLN A 212 -1.35 -31.87 25.21
N ALA A 213 -1.13 -31.20 26.33
CA ALA A 213 0.02 -30.39 26.65
C ALA A 213 0.94 -31.19 27.59
N VAL A 214 2.24 -31.14 27.29
CA VAL A 214 3.42 -31.11 28.18
C VAL A 214 3.74 -32.31 29.09
N GLN A 215 4.97 -32.83 28.94
CA GLN A 215 5.91 -33.06 30.06
C GLN A 215 7.39 -33.08 29.59
N PRO A 216 8.34 -32.56 30.40
CA PRO A 216 9.76 -32.40 30.02
C PRO A 216 10.64 -33.60 30.43
N ALA A 217 11.79 -33.73 29.75
CA ALA A 217 12.82 -34.73 30.01
C ALA A 217 13.80 -34.30 31.12
N ARG A 218 14.40 -35.33 31.71
CA ARG A 218 15.16 -35.41 32.96
C ARG A 218 16.53 -34.72 32.95
#